data_AF-A0A9X9WQU6-F1
#
_entry.id   AF-A0A9X9WQU6-F1
#
_cell.length_a   1.000
_cell.length_b   1.000
_cell.length_c   1.000
_cell.angle_alpha   90.00
_cell.angle_beta   90.00
_cell.angle_gamma   90.00
#
_symmetry.space_group_name_H-M   'P 1'
#
loop_
_entity.id
_entity.type
_entity.pdbx_description
1 polymer ?
#
loop_
_entity_poly.entity_id
_entity_poly.type
_entity_poly.pdbx_seq_one_letter_code
_entity_poly.pdbx_strand_id
1 'polypeptide(L)'
;MSGTAGPSHPQRFFRDFVKLSGAYWTGRMQWRPRLLTLTLALLGIAQVALAIRLNIWSADLFDALERRSTDHAMTQIGIFVLIILGSMAANTAHMVVHRDLQLDWRRWLTARVIGDWMEDARHYQTNLVPGDHANPDGR
;
A
#
# COMPACT_ATOMS: atom_id res chain seq x y z
N MET A 1 13.33 33.02 27.61
CA MET A 1 13.05 33.72 26.34
C MET A 1 12.14 32.82 25.52
N SER A 2 10.90 33.26 25.36
CA SER A 2 9.75 32.48 24.89
C SER A 2 9.86 32.14 23.40
N GLY A 3 9.51 30.90 23.06
CA GLY A 3 9.54 30.39 21.70
C GLY A 3 8.52 31.04 20.76
N THR A 4 8.90 31.14 19.49
CA THR A 4 8.01 31.37 18.36
C THR A 4 8.42 30.43 17.23
N ALA A 5 8.11 29.14 17.39
CA ALA A 5 8.06 28.23 16.26
C ALA A 5 6.90 28.72 15.36
N GLY A 6 7.25 29.42 14.27
CA GLY A 6 6.26 29.85 13.28
C GLY A 6 5.49 28.65 12.72
N PRO A 7 4.21 28.80 12.33
CA PRO A 7 3.38 27.70 11.87
C PRO A 7 4.03 27.08 10.63
N SER A 8 4.55 25.86 10.77
CA SER A 8 4.99 25.03 9.65
C SER A 8 3.79 24.80 8.74
N HIS A 9 3.73 25.48 7.59
CA HIS A 9 2.62 25.34 6.64
C HIS A 9 2.52 23.87 6.20
N PRO A 10 1.49 23.11 6.63
CA PRO A 10 1.40 21.66 6.39
C PRO A 10 1.40 21.31 4.90
N GLN A 11 0.95 22.25 4.06
CA GLN A 11 0.94 22.12 2.61
C GLN A 11 2.34 22.08 1.99
N ARG A 12 3.32 22.80 2.54
CA ARG A 12 4.70 22.80 2.03
C ARG A 12 5.39 21.47 2.35
N PHE A 13 5.25 21.01 3.59
CA PHE A 13 5.74 19.69 4.01
C PHE A 13 5.17 18.56 3.14
N PHE A 14 3.84 18.55 2.92
CA PHE A 14 3.21 17.54 2.09
C PHE A 14 3.70 17.58 0.64
N ARG A 15 3.84 18.76 0.05
CA ARG A 15 4.35 18.90 -1.33
C ARG A 15 5.78 18.41 -1.46
N ASP A 16 6.63 18.76 -0.49
CA ASP A 16 8.04 18.37 -0.50
C ASP A 16 8.17 16.86 -0.27
N PHE A 17 7.36 16.29 0.63
CA PHE A 17 7.25 14.84 0.83
C PHE A 17 6.77 14.09 -0.43
N VAL A 18 5.74 14.61 -1.11
CA VAL A 18 5.22 14.04 -2.36
C VAL A 18 6.24 14.15 -3.48
N LYS A 19 7.01 15.25 -3.55
CA LYS A 19 8.08 15.40 -4.54
C LYS A 19 9.22 14.42 -4.30
N LEU A 20 9.62 14.22 -3.04
CA LEU A 20 10.65 13.27 -2.66
C LEU A 20 10.21 11.81 -2.91
N SER A 21 9.00 11.47 -2.49
CA SER A 21 8.46 10.10 -2.58
C SER A 21 7.96 9.75 -3.99
N GLY A 22 7.47 10.73 -4.75
CA GLY A 22 6.92 10.56 -6.10
C GLY A 22 7.98 10.25 -7.17
N ALA A 23 9.26 10.51 -6.87
CA ALA A 23 10.38 10.15 -7.75
C ALA A 23 10.54 8.62 -7.93
N TYR A 24 10.04 7.81 -6.99
CA TYR A 24 9.99 6.35 -7.10
C TYR A 24 9.13 5.87 -8.29
N TRP A 25 7.96 6.49 -8.50
CA TRP A 25 7.05 6.09 -9.59
C TRP A 25 7.37 6.74 -10.95
N THR A 26 8.06 7.88 -10.95
CA THR A 26 8.33 8.70 -12.15
C THR A 26 9.69 8.41 -12.81
N GLY A 27 10.56 7.60 -12.19
CA GLY A 27 11.86 7.23 -12.75
C GLY A 27 11.78 6.65 -14.16
N ARG A 28 12.60 7.18 -15.08
CA ARG A 28 12.59 6.92 -16.54
C ARG A 28 12.82 5.44 -16.95
N MET A 29 13.25 4.58 -16.01
CA MET A 29 13.59 3.17 -16.24
C MET A 29 12.89 2.19 -15.25
N GLN A 30 11.91 2.65 -14.48
CA GLN A 30 11.37 1.88 -13.35
C GLN A 30 9.99 1.27 -13.67
N TRP A 31 9.95 0.27 -14.56
CA TRP A 31 8.70 -0.41 -14.94
C TRP A 31 8.12 -1.28 -13.81
N ARG A 32 8.98 -1.85 -12.95
CA ARG A 32 8.58 -2.72 -11.83
C ARG A 32 7.61 -2.06 -10.83
N PRO A 33 7.91 -0.88 -10.25
CA PRO A 33 7.00 -0.21 -9.32
C PRO A 33 5.62 0.08 -9.91
N ARG A 34 5.58 0.44 -11.21
CA ARG A 34 4.31 0.70 -11.92
C ARG A 34 3.50 -0.57 -12.10
N LEU A 35 4.17 -1.66 -12.49
CA LEU A 35 3.51 -2.96 -12.62
C LEU A 35 2.96 -3.45 -11.28
N LEU A 36 3.76 -3.40 -10.20
CA LEU A 36 3.30 -3.75 -8.84
C LEU A 36 2.10 -2.91 -8.41
N THR A 37 2.14 -1.60 -8.64
CA THR A 37 1.02 -0.69 -8.30
C THR A 37 -0.23 -1.01 -9.11
N LEU A 38 -0.08 -1.29 -10.42
CA LEU A 38 -1.20 -1.66 -11.29
C LEU A 38 -1.79 -3.02 -10.88
N THR A 39 -0.96 -4.03 -10.62
CA THR A 39 -1.39 -5.34 -10.14
C THR A 39 -2.14 -5.22 -8.82
N LEU A 40 -1.65 -4.41 -7.89
CA LEU A 40 -2.32 -4.14 -6.62
C LEU A 40 -3.71 -3.51 -6.82
N ALA A 41 -3.82 -2.52 -7.72
CA ALA A 41 -5.10 -1.89 -8.04
C ALA A 41 -6.09 -2.90 -8.66
N LEU A 42 -5.63 -3.71 -9.61
CA LEU A 42 -6.45 -4.76 -10.22
C LEU A 42 -6.92 -5.81 -9.20
N LEU A 43 -6.05 -6.22 -8.27
CA LEU A 43 -6.41 -7.13 -7.19
C LEU A 43 -7.44 -6.50 -6.23
N GLY A 44 -7.33 -5.20 -5.95
CA GLY A 44 -8.34 -4.47 -5.19
C GLY A 44 -9.72 -4.48 -5.86
N ILE A 45 -9.76 -4.22 -7.17
CA ILE A 45 -11.00 -4.29 -7.96
C ILE A 45 -11.56 -5.72 -7.94
N ALA A 46 -10.70 -6.74 -8.10
CA ALA A 46 -11.11 -8.14 -8.05
C ALA A 46 -11.72 -8.54 -6.70
N GLN A 47 -11.16 -8.04 -5.58
CA GLN A 47 -11.72 -8.25 -4.24
C GLN A 47 -13.14 -7.69 -4.13
N VAL A 48 -13.38 -6.48 -4.62
CA VAL A 48 -14.72 -5.86 -4.64
C VAL A 48 -15.68 -6.66 -5.53
N ALA A 49 -15.23 -7.08 -6.72
CA ALA A 49 -16.04 -7.89 -7.62
C ALA A 49 -16.43 -9.25 -7.01
N LEU A 50 -15.51 -9.92 -6.31
CA LEU A 50 -15.78 -11.17 -5.59
C LEU A 50 -16.78 -10.96 -4.44
N ALA A 51 -16.67 -9.85 -3.71
CA ALA A 51 -17.64 -9.50 -2.67
C ALA A 51 -19.05 -9.28 -3.24
N ILE A 52 -19.16 -8.59 -4.38
CA ILE A 52 -20.44 -8.43 -5.09
C ILE A 52 -20.96 -9.79 -5.56
N ARG A 53 -20.10 -10.64 -6.13
CA ARG A 53 -20.49 -11.97 -6.60
C ARG A 53 -20.98 -12.87 -5.46
N LEU A 54 -20.34 -12.82 -4.29
CA LEU A 54 -20.81 -13.50 -3.07
C LEU A 54 -22.21 -13.02 -2.66
N ASN A 55 -22.46 -11.72 -2.75
CA ASN A 55 -23.75 -11.14 -2.41
C ASN A 55 -24.86 -11.65 -3.35
N ILE A 56 -24.61 -11.64 -4.66
CA ILE A 56 -25.55 -12.18 -5.66
C ILE A 56 -25.77 -13.68 -5.45
N TRP A 57 -24.69 -14.44 -5.20
CA TRP A 57 -24.76 -15.87 -4.90
C TRP A 57 -25.64 -16.16 -3.68
N SER A 58 -25.59 -15.31 -2.65
CA SER A 58 -26.45 -15.46 -1.47
C SER A 58 -27.92 -15.39 -1.86
N ALA A 59 -28.31 -14.47 -2.75
CA ALA A 59 -29.69 -14.39 -3.25
C ALA A 59 -30.08 -15.64 -4.05
N ASP A 60 -29.21 -16.11 -4.96
CA ASP A 60 -29.44 -17.32 -5.75
C ASP A 60 -29.66 -18.57 -4.87
N LEU A 61 -28.94 -18.66 -3.74
CA LEU A 61 -29.11 -19.75 -2.77
C LEU A 61 -30.47 -19.68 -2.09
N PHE A 62 -30.91 -18.50 -1.65
CA PHE A 62 -32.22 -18.34 -1.01
C PHE A 62 -33.36 -18.67 -1.97
N ASP A 63 -33.28 -18.23 -3.23
CA ASP A 63 -34.24 -18.57 -4.27
C ASP A 63 -34.33 -20.09 -4.51
N ALA A 64 -33.18 -20.79 -4.53
CA ALA A 64 -33.12 -22.24 -4.71
C ALA A 64 -33.76 -23.01 -3.52
N LEU A 65 -33.59 -22.49 -2.30
CA LEU A 65 -34.19 -23.03 -1.08
C LEU A 65 -35.71 -22.80 -1.04
N GLU A 66 -36.18 -21.62 -1.43
CA GLU A 66 -37.62 -21.29 -1.50
C GLU A 66 -38.36 -22.23 -2.46
N ARG A 67 -37.76 -22.52 -3.62
CA ARG A 67 -38.31 -23.44 -4.62
C ARG A 67 -38.18 -24.93 -4.23
N ARG A 68 -37.67 -25.26 -3.04
CA ARG A 68 -37.39 -26.65 -2.58
C ARG A 68 -36.54 -27.47 -3.57
N SER A 69 -35.67 -26.80 -4.32
CA SER A 69 -34.85 -27.44 -5.36
C SER A 69 -33.49 -27.88 -4.82
N THR A 70 -33.40 -29.13 -4.36
CA THR A 70 -32.18 -29.67 -3.74
C THR A 70 -30.99 -29.71 -4.71
N ASP A 71 -31.22 -30.00 -5.99
CA ASP A 71 -30.17 -30.05 -7.01
C ASP A 71 -29.52 -28.69 -7.27
N HIS A 72 -30.34 -27.62 -7.34
CA HIS A 72 -29.83 -26.26 -7.48
C HIS A 72 -29.07 -25.81 -6.23
N ALA A 73 -29.57 -26.14 -5.03
CA ALA A 73 -28.87 -25.83 -3.79
C ALA A 73 -27.49 -26.51 -3.72
N MET A 74 -27.37 -27.78 -4.15
CA MET A 74 -26.09 -28.49 -4.18
C MET A 74 -25.09 -27.83 -5.16
N THR A 75 -25.57 -27.40 -6.33
CA THR A 75 -24.76 -26.66 -7.30
C THR A 75 -24.26 -25.33 -6.71
N GLN A 76 -25.11 -24.61 -5.95
CA GLN A 76 -24.73 -23.37 -5.30
C GLN A 76 -23.63 -23.56 -4.24
N ILE A 77 -23.62 -24.69 -3.51
CA ILE A 77 -22.54 -25.01 -2.57
C ILE A 77 -21.18 -25.14 -3.30
N GLY A 78 -21.15 -25.77 -4.47
CA GLY A 78 -19.94 -25.86 -5.28
C GLY A 78 -19.44 -24.47 -5.74
N ILE A 79 -20.36 -23.61 -6.18
CA ILE A 79 -20.04 -22.23 -6.57
C ILE A 79 -19.50 -21.45 -5.37
N PHE A 80 -20.08 -21.62 -4.19
CA PHE A 80 -19.63 -20.97 -2.96
C PHE A 80 -18.17 -21.29 -2.65
N VAL A 81 -17.82 -22.58 -2.66
CA VAL A 81 -16.45 -23.02 -2.40
C VAL A 81 -15.48 -22.38 -3.40
N LEU A 82 -15.86 -22.31 -4.69
CA LEU A 82 -15.04 -21.69 -5.71
C LEU A 82 -14.86 -20.17 -5.48
N ILE A 83 -15.92 -19.47 -5.05
CA ILE A 83 -15.82 -18.04 -4.74
C ILE A 83 -14.91 -17.82 -3.51
N ILE A 84 -15.04 -18.63 -2.46
CA ILE A 84 -14.20 -18.52 -1.25
C ILE A 84 -12.73 -18.79 -1.60
N LEU A 85 -12.44 -19.86 -2.35
CA LEU A 85 -11.07 -20.16 -2.78
C LEU A 85 -10.49 -19.03 -3.64
N GLY A 86 -11.28 -18.49 -4.57
CA GLY A 86 -10.88 -17.33 -5.38
C GLY A 86 -10.60 -16.09 -4.52
N SER A 87 -11.43 -15.85 -3.51
CA SER A 87 -11.30 -14.72 -2.59
C SER A 87 -10.05 -14.84 -1.72
N MET A 88 -9.79 -16.04 -1.19
CA MET A 88 -8.56 -16.32 -0.43
C MET A 88 -7.32 -16.13 -1.30
N ALA A 89 -7.30 -16.69 -2.51
CA ALA A 89 -6.17 -16.55 -3.44
C ALA A 89 -5.91 -15.08 -3.79
N ALA A 90 -6.96 -14.33 -4.12
CA ALA A 90 -6.84 -12.91 -4.44
C ALA A 90 -6.37 -12.08 -3.22
N ASN A 91 -6.82 -12.41 -2.00
CA ASN A 91 -6.39 -11.74 -0.79
C ASN A 91 -4.91 -12.03 -0.46
N THR A 92 -4.49 -13.30 -0.57
CA THR A 92 -3.08 -13.67 -0.40
C THR A 92 -2.19 -12.99 -1.43
N ALA A 93 -2.60 -12.96 -2.70
CA ALA A 93 -1.87 -12.26 -3.76
C ALA A 93 -1.76 -10.75 -3.46
N HIS A 94 -2.86 -10.12 -3.05
CA HIS A 94 -2.87 -8.70 -2.66
C HIS A 94 -1.86 -8.44 -1.54
N MET A 95 -1.86 -9.28 -0.51
CA MET A 95 -0.96 -9.15 0.63
C MET A 95 0.51 -9.23 0.23
N VAL A 96 0.87 -10.18 -0.65
CA VAL A 96 2.26 -10.33 -1.14
C VAL A 96 2.68 -9.11 -1.95
N VAL A 97 1.87 -8.71 -2.94
CA VAL A 97 2.18 -7.56 -3.81
C VAL A 97 2.31 -6.27 -3.00
N HIS A 98 1.41 -6.07 -2.02
CA HIS A 98 1.46 -4.90 -1.14
C HIS A 98 2.76 -4.86 -0.31
N ARG A 99 3.17 -6.00 0.25
CA ARG A 99 4.42 -6.09 1.02
C ARG A 99 5.66 -5.85 0.16
N ASP A 100 5.70 -6.44 -1.02
CA ASP A 100 6.82 -6.25 -1.96
C ASP A 100 6.95 -4.78 -2.35
N LEU A 101 5.83 -4.13 -2.68
CA LEU A 101 5.81 -2.70 -3.00
C LEU A 101 6.30 -1.85 -1.81
N GLN A 102 5.87 -2.17 -0.59
CA GLN A 102 6.27 -1.45 0.62
C GLN A 102 7.77 -1.62 0.92
N LEU A 103 8.31 -2.83 0.79
CA LEU A 103 9.72 -3.12 1.02
C LEU A 103 10.60 -2.44 -0.02
N ASP A 104 10.23 -2.54 -1.30
CA ASP A 104 10.99 -1.92 -2.39
C ASP A 104 10.96 -0.39 -2.28
N TRP A 105 9.80 0.20 -1.97
CA TRP A 105 9.71 1.64 -1.72
C TRP A 105 10.59 2.09 -0.55
N ARG A 106 10.56 1.36 0.57
CA ARG A 106 11.41 1.68 1.74
C ARG A 106 12.90 1.59 1.40
N ARG A 107 13.33 0.52 0.73
CA ARG A 107 14.73 0.36 0.29
C ARG A 107 15.16 1.53 -0.60
N TRP A 108 14.31 1.92 -1.54
CA TRP A 108 14.58 3.04 -2.43
C TRP A 108 14.69 4.37 -1.66
N LEU A 109 13.74 4.64 -0.76
CA LEU A 109 13.72 5.87 0.03
C LEU A 109 14.95 5.95 0.94
N THR A 110 15.29 4.86 1.64
CA THR A 110 16.45 4.80 2.51
C THR A 110 17.75 5.02 1.73
N ALA A 111 17.93 4.35 0.59
CA ALA A 111 19.10 4.55 -0.27
C ALA A 111 19.20 6.00 -0.77
N ARG A 112 18.08 6.61 -1.14
CA ARG A 112 18.02 8.01 -1.59
C ARG A 112 18.38 8.98 -0.48
N VAL A 113 17.78 8.83 0.71
CA VAL A 113 18.01 9.74 1.86
C VAL A 113 19.45 9.60 2.37
N ILE A 114 19.96 8.38 2.51
CA ILE A 114 21.34 8.15 2.92
C ILE A 114 22.32 8.67 1.86
N GLY A 115 22.06 8.42 0.58
CA GLY A 115 22.87 8.94 -0.53
C GLY A 115 22.96 10.46 -0.51
N ASP A 116 21.81 11.14 -0.49
CA ASP A 116 21.74 12.60 -0.44
C ASP A 116 22.43 13.16 0.84
N TRP A 117 22.37 12.43 1.96
CA TRP A 117 23.02 12.86 3.22
C TRP A 117 24.54 12.66 3.24
N MET A 118 25.04 11.58 2.64
CA MET A 118 26.47 11.29 2.53
C MET A 118 27.17 12.15 1.47
N GLU A 119 26.51 12.43 0.33
CA GLU A 119 27.05 13.33 -0.72
C GLU A 119 27.21 14.77 -0.22
N ASP A 120 26.32 15.23 0.67
CA ASP A 120 26.39 16.60 1.22
C ASP A 120 27.38 16.79 2.37
N ALA A 121 28.16 15.76 2.75
CA ALA A 121 29.12 15.80 3.87
C ALA A 121 28.56 16.45 5.15
N ARG A 122 27.24 16.38 5.36
CA ARG A 122 26.51 17.11 6.41
C ARG A 122 26.82 16.56 7.80
N HIS A 123 27.47 15.39 7.87
CA HIS A 123 28.11 14.82 9.05
C HIS A 123 29.18 15.71 9.68
N TYR A 124 29.93 16.47 8.87
CA TYR A 124 30.96 17.37 9.39
C TYR A 124 30.34 18.70 9.87
N GLN A 125 29.18 19.11 9.34
CA GLN A 125 28.55 20.38 9.70
C GLN A 125 27.74 20.30 11.00
N THR A 126 27.16 19.15 11.36
CA THR A 126 26.51 18.97 12.68
C THR A 126 27.48 18.95 13.86
N ASN A 127 28.76 18.66 13.64
CA ASN A 127 29.80 18.79 14.67
C ASN A 127 30.38 20.21 14.79
N LEU A 128 30.06 21.14 13.86
CA LEU A 128 30.59 22.52 13.88
C LEU A 128 29.56 23.58 14.30
N VAL A 129 28.28 23.22 14.48
CA VAL A 129 27.23 24.13 14.96
C VAL A 129 27.04 23.93 16.48
N PRO A 130 27.38 24.91 17.35
CA PRO A 130 27.09 24.82 18.77
C PRO A 130 25.58 25.00 18.97
N GLY A 131 24.90 23.96 19.45
CA GLY A 131 23.47 23.96 19.72
C GLY A 131 23.02 22.59 20.22
N ASP A 132 21.98 22.57 21.06
CA ASP A 132 21.49 21.37 21.73
C ASP A 132 20.90 20.37 20.72
N HIS A 133 21.71 19.41 20.29
CA HIS A 133 21.30 18.38 19.34
C HIS A 133 20.64 17.25 20.13
N ALA A 134 19.32 17.33 20.27
CA ALA A 134 18.51 16.21 20.70
C ALA A 134 18.71 15.04 19.73
N ASN A 135 19.26 13.97 20.28
CA ASN A 135 19.57 12.68 19.67
C ASN A 135 18.48 12.21 18.67
N PRO A 136 18.72 12.23 17.33
CA PRO A 136 17.72 11.88 16.33
C PRO A 136 17.39 10.38 16.26
N ASP A 137 18.16 9.54 16.95
CA ASP A 137 17.94 8.09 17.16
C ASP A 137 17.09 7.77 18.41
N GLY A 138 16.37 8.78 18.93
CA GLY A 138 15.35 8.71 19.99
C GLY A 138 15.04 7.30 20.50
N ARG A 139 15.76 6.89 21.55
CA ARG A 139 15.38 5.75 22.39
C ARG A 139 14.16 6.09 23.22
#